data_AF-A0ABD5SDQ7-F1
#
_entry.id   AF-A0ABD5SDQ7-F1
#
_cell.length_a   1.000
_cell.length_b   1.000
_cell.length_c   1.000
_cell.angle_alpha   90.00
_cell.angle_beta   90.00
_cell.angle_gamma   90.00
#
_symmetry.space_group_name_H-M   'P 1'
#
loop_
_entity.id
_entity.type
_entity.pdbx_description
1 polymer ?
#
loop_
_entity_poly.entity_id
_entity_poly.type
_entity_poly.pdbx_seq_one_letter_code
_entity_poly.pdbx_strand_id
1 'polypeptide(L)'
;MTETETDLEPDPGTEIPEDHPRYASLVTRHRIEAGVDAGITSRQGLIAQGRGEAFDYLLGERTLPSADAAERAAAAQLLLADHAVISVNGNVAALVPEETVALADAVDADLEVNLFNRTAERMVAIADHLREHGATEVKGLAGDGEIPGLEHARGTVDADGIGAA
;
A
#
# COMPACT_ATOMS: atom_id res chain seq x y z
N MET A 1 -33.12 37.09 7.82
CA MET A 1 -32.27 35.97 8.26
C MET A 1 -32.16 35.06 7.07
N THR A 2 -31.06 35.17 6.34
CA THR A 2 -30.76 34.27 5.23
C THR A 2 -29.44 33.65 5.63
N GLU A 3 -29.51 32.41 6.10
CA GLU A 3 -28.33 31.59 6.38
C GLU A 3 -27.58 31.43 5.07
N THR A 4 -26.33 31.88 5.05
CA THR A 4 -25.42 31.58 3.95
C THR A 4 -24.80 30.24 4.30
N GLU A 5 -25.38 29.16 3.81
CA GLU A 5 -24.70 27.88 3.70
C GLU A 5 -23.40 28.14 2.95
N THR A 6 -22.29 27.94 3.65
CA THR A 6 -20.98 27.97 3.02
C THR A 6 -20.81 26.58 2.41
N ASP A 7 -21.25 26.43 1.16
CA ASP A 7 -20.87 25.31 0.31
C ASP A 7 -19.35 25.35 0.18
N LEU A 8 -18.66 24.57 1.01
CA LEU A 8 -17.27 24.21 0.79
C LEU A 8 -17.28 23.15 -0.31
N GLU A 9 -17.37 23.61 -1.56
CA GLU A 9 -16.95 22.80 -2.70
C GLU A 9 -15.47 22.44 -2.49
N PRO A 10 -15.06 21.16 -2.63
CA PRO A 10 -13.66 20.80 -2.52
C PRO A 10 -12.87 21.47 -3.66
N ASP A 11 -11.89 22.30 -3.32
CA ASP A 11 -10.99 22.95 -4.26
C ASP A 11 -10.14 21.89 -4.99
N PRO A 12 -10.36 21.66 -6.30
CA PRO A 12 -9.61 20.67 -7.07
C PRO A 12 -8.30 21.31 -7.50
N GLY A 13 -7.33 21.41 -6.60
CA GLY A 13 -5.97 21.81 -6.97
C GLY A 13 -5.24 22.81 -6.07
N THR A 14 -5.44 22.77 -4.75
CA THR A 14 -4.44 23.41 -3.88
C THR A 14 -3.17 22.55 -3.89
N GLU A 15 -2.24 22.81 -4.82
CA GLU A 15 -0.87 22.32 -4.72
C GLU A 15 -0.35 22.68 -3.33
N ILE A 16 -0.17 21.69 -2.47
CA ILE A 16 0.34 21.91 -1.11
C ILE A 16 1.76 22.42 -1.28
N PRO A 17 2.12 23.61 -0.76
CA PRO A 17 3.47 24.12 -0.91
C PRO A 17 4.49 23.15 -0.29
N GLU A 18 5.61 22.89 -0.98
CA GLU A 18 6.65 21.97 -0.48
C GLU A 18 7.26 22.42 0.85
N ASP A 19 7.23 23.72 1.14
CA ASP A 19 7.68 24.32 2.40
C ASP A 19 6.62 24.26 3.52
N HIS A 20 5.42 23.73 3.23
CA HIS A 20 4.37 23.60 4.23
C HIS A 20 4.80 22.61 5.32
N PRO A 21 4.64 22.95 6.62
CA PRO A 21 5.10 22.09 7.73
C PRO A 21 4.40 20.72 7.82
N ARG A 22 3.33 20.52 7.05
CA ARG A 22 2.57 19.27 6.94
C ARG A 22 2.57 18.68 5.53
N TYR A 23 3.42 19.16 4.63
CA TYR A 23 3.40 18.77 3.21
C TYR A 23 3.31 17.25 3.03
N ALA A 24 4.22 16.49 3.63
CA ALA A 24 4.26 15.04 3.51
C ALA A 24 2.93 14.36 3.93
N SER A 25 2.40 14.72 5.10
CA SER A 25 1.13 14.16 5.60
C SER A 25 -0.04 14.49 4.68
N LEU A 26 -0.12 15.72 4.13
CA LEU A 26 -1.20 16.11 3.23
C LEU A 26 -1.09 15.42 1.86
N VAL A 27 0.12 15.28 1.31
CA VAL A 27 0.36 14.52 0.06
C VAL A 27 -0.06 13.06 0.22
N THR A 28 0.31 12.42 1.33
CA THR A 28 -0.07 11.03 1.62
C THR A 28 -1.60 10.86 1.69
N ARG A 29 -2.33 11.84 2.23
CA ARG A 29 -3.80 11.82 2.26
C ARG A 29 -4.40 11.87 0.86
N HIS A 30 -3.93 12.79 0.02
CA HIS A 30 -4.42 12.90 -1.36
C HIS A 30 -4.12 11.64 -2.18
N ARG A 31 -2.95 11.00 -1.96
CA ARG A 31 -2.63 9.71 -2.60
C ARG A 31 -3.62 8.62 -2.22
N ILE A 32 -3.99 8.51 -0.94
CA ILE A 32 -4.99 7.53 -0.51
C ILE A 32 -6.38 7.87 -1.06
N GLU A 33 -6.78 9.14 -1.06
CA GLU A 33 -8.06 9.58 -1.64
C GLU A 33 -8.14 9.22 -3.13
N ALA A 34 -7.12 9.58 -3.91
CA ALA A 34 -7.01 9.21 -5.32
C ALA A 34 -7.01 7.69 -5.51
N GLY A 35 -6.34 6.95 -4.62
CA GLY A 35 -6.36 5.49 -4.61
C GLY A 35 -7.77 4.92 -4.36
N VAL A 36 -8.63 5.58 -3.57
CA VAL A 36 -10.02 5.15 -3.37
C VAL A 36 -10.82 5.38 -4.63
N ASP A 37 -10.67 6.56 -5.23
CA ASP A 37 -11.39 6.94 -6.45
C ASP A 37 -11.00 6.07 -7.64
N ALA A 38 -9.73 5.65 -7.71
CA ALA A 38 -9.20 4.70 -8.69
C ALA A 38 -9.56 3.23 -8.40
N GLY A 39 -10.24 2.93 -7.29
CA GLY A 39 -10.60 1.55 -6.91
C GLY A 39 -9.43 0.70 -6.38
N ILE A 40 -8.25 1.29 -6.20
CA ILE A 40 -7.03 0.64 -5.68
C ILE A 40 -7.16 0.42 -4.16
N THR A 41 -7.53 1.47 -3.42
CA THR A 41 -7.84 1.37 -1.99
C THR A 41 -9.34 1.43 -1.67
N SER A 42 -9.73 1.18 -0.43
CA SER A 42 -11.12 1.21 0.03
C SER A 42 -11.34 2.29 1.07
N ARG A 43 -12.60 2.60 1.38
CA ARG A 43 -12.94 3.49 2.49
C ARG A 43 -12.39 3.01 3.84
N GLN A 44 -12.24 1.71 4.02
CA GLN A 44 -11.57 1.15 5.22
C GLN A 44 -10.06 1.42 5.19
N GLY A 45 -9.45 1.47 4.01
CA GLY A 45 -8.06 1.89 3.80
C GLY A 45 -7.79 3.34 4.21
N LEU A 46 -8.72 4.26 3.93
CA LEU A 46 -8.69 5.64 4.44
C LEU A 46 -8.66 5.69 5.97
N ILE A 47 -9.55 4.93 6.63
CA ILE A 47 -9.60 4.86 8.10
C ILE A 47 -8.29 4.25 8.64
N ALA A 48 -7.75 3.23 7.97
CA ALA A 48 -6.47 2.63 8.35
C ALA A 48 -5.32 3.63 8.24
N GLN A 49 -5.30 4.47 7.20
CA GLN A 49 -4.32 5.53 7.07
C GLN A 49 -4.39 6.53 8.23
N GLY A 50 -5.59 7.00 8.58
CA GLY A 50 -5.75 7.91 9.72
C GLY A 50 -5.28 7.33 11.05
N ARG A 51 -5.42 6.01 11.27
CA ARG A 51 -4.82 5.34 12.43
C ARG A 51 -3.28 5.35 12.37
N GLY A 52 -2.71 5.12 11.19
CA GLY A 52 -1.27 5.20 10.96
C GLY A 52 -0.72 6.58 11.28
N GLU A 53 -1.35 7.63 10.72
CA GLU A 53 -0.97 9.02 11.02
C GLU A 53 -1.02 9.33 12.52
N ALA A 54 -2.06 8.87 13.22
CA ALA A 54 -2.16 9.11 14.67
C ALA A 54 -0.97 8.53 15.45
N PHE A 55 -0.47 7.35 15.08
CA PHE A 55 0.76 6.81 15.67
C PHE A 55 1.99 7.57 15.21
N ASP A 56 2.08 7.96 13.94
CA ASP A 56 3.22 8.69 13.40
C ASP A 56 3.43 10.03 14.12
N TYR A 57 2.34 10.75 14.41
CA TYR A 57 2.34 11.93 15.27
C TYR A 57 2.95 11.66 16.66
N LEU A 58 2.61 10.53 17.28
CA LEU A 58 3.14 10.15 18.60
C LEU A 58 4.62 9.75 18.55
N LEU A 59 5.08 9.20 17.42
CA LEU A 59 6.47 8.78 17.20
C LEU A 59 7.35 9.93 16.68
N GLY A 60 6.75 11.07 16.34
CA GLY A 60 7.43 12.28 15.91
C GLY A 60 7.77 12.30 14.42
N GLU A 61 6.98 11.61 13.59
CA GLU A 61 6.99 11.69 12.12
C GLU A 61 8.39 11.46 11.52
N ARG A 62 9.07 10.43 12.02
CA ARG A 62 10.45 10.11 11.66
C ARG A 62 10.74 8.62 11.85
N THR A 63 11.72 8.12 11.12
CA THR A 63 12.29 6.80 11.38
C THR A 63 12.99 6.79 12.74
N LEU A 64 12.52 5.91 13.63
CA LEU A 64 13.13 5.72 14.95
C LEU A 64 14.35 4.80 14.85
N PRO A 65 15.31 4.87 15.78
CA PRO A 65 16.48 3.97 15.77
C PRO A 65 16.12 2.48 15.80
N SER A 66 15.02 2.11 16.47
CA SER A 66 14.52 0.74 16.47
C SER A 66 13.93 0.32 15.12
N ALA A 67 13.35 1.26 14.38
CA ALA A 67 12.85 1.00 13.03
C ALA A 67 14.00 0.87 12.02
N ASP A 68 15.01 1.75 12.08
CA ASP A 68 16.24 1.64 11.26
C ASP A 68 16.99 0.32 11.52
N ALA A 69 17.05 -0.15 12.78
CA ALA A 69 17.64 -1.44 13.08
C ALA A 69 16.81 -2.62 12.51
N ALA A 70 15.48 -2.53 12.57
CA ALA A 70 14.59 -3.58 12.09
C ALA A 70 14.57 -3.66 10.55
N GLU A 71 14.56 -2.53 9.84
CA GLU A 71 14.57 -2.51 8.36
C GLU A 71 15.88 -3.08 7.81
N ARG A 72 17.03 -2.83 8.46
CA ARG A 72 18.32 -3.45 8.08
C ARG A 72 18.30 -4.96 8.24
N ALA A 73 17.71 -5.46 9.32
CA ALA A 73 17.55 -6.90 9.54
C ALA A 73 16.58 -7.53 8.54
N ALA A 74 15.47 -6.85 8.22
CA ALA A 74 14.51 -7.29 7.22
C ALA A 74 15.14 -7.32 5.81
N ALA A 75 15.90 -6.30 5.42
CA ALA A 75 16.64 -6.28 4.16
C ALA A 75 17.63 -7.44 4.06
N ALA A 76 18.35 -7.75 5.13
CA ALA A 76 19.25 -8.91 5.16
C ALA A 76 18.48 -10.24 5.03
N GLN A 77 17.30 -10.37 5.65
CA GLN A 77 16.45 -11.56 5.49
C GLN A 77 15.95 -11.72 4.06
N LEU A 78 15.50 -10.63 3.43
CA LEU A 78 15.05 -10.65 2.04
C LEU A 78 16.18 -11.09 1.09
N LEU A 79 17.38 -10.53 1.25
CA LEU A 79 18.56 -10.88 0.43
C LEU A 79 19.07 -12.32 0.64
N LEU A 80 18.70 -12.96 1.75
CA LEU A 80 19.14 -14.32 2.08
C LEU A 80 18.04 -15.37 1.84
N ALA A 81 16.81 -14.96 1.51
CA ALA A 81 15.71 -15.87 1.28
C ALA A 81 15.91 -16.65 -0.01
N ASP A 82 15.55 -17.93 -0.01
CA ASP A 82 15.53 -18.74 -1.24
C ASP A 82 14.42 -18.29 -2.20
N HIS A 83 13.32 -17.76 -1.65
CA HIS A 83 12.16 -17.27 -2.39
C HIS A 83 11.49 -16.12 -1.62
N ALA A 84 11.92 -14.88 -1.88
CA ALA A 84 11.33 -13.71 -1.24
C ALA A 84 10.05 -13.27 -1.96
N VAL A 85 9.03 -12.89 -1.20
CA VAL A 85 7.78 -12.34 -1.75
C VAL A 85 7.37 -11.08 -0.97
N ILE A 86 7.11 -9.99 -1.67
CA ILE A 86 6.60 -8.74 -1.14
C ILE A 86 5.09 -8.68 -1.40
N SER A 87 4.31 -8.72 -0.31
CA SER A 87 2.86 -8.61 -0.41
C SER A 87 2.40 -7.16 -0.58
N VAL A 88 1.50 -6.93 -1.54
CA VAL A 88 0.97 -5.60 -1.86
C VAL A 88 -0.54 -5.56 -1.62
N ASN A 89 -0.99 -4.60 -0.82
CA ASN A 89 -2.40 -4.27 -0.66
C ASN A 89 -2.72 -2.90 -1.27
N GLY A 90 -4.00 -2.52 -1.25
CA GLY A 90 -4.44 -1.24 -1.83
C GLY A 90 -3.81 0.01 -1.22
N ASN A 91 -3.46 0.04 0.07
CA ASN A 91 -2.78 1.20 0.66
C ASN A 91 -1.31 1.27 0.22
N VAL A 92 -0.61 0.13 0.14
CA VAL A 92 0.77 0.07 -0.35
C VAL A 92 0.82 0.57 -1.80
N ALA A 93 -0.04 0.00 -2.66
CA ALA A 93 -0.13 0.38 -4.06
C ALA A 93 -0.48 1.86 -4.27
N ALA A 94 -1.33 2.45 -3.42
CA ALA A 94 -1.68 3.87 -3.53
C ALA A 94 -0.59 4.82 -3.01
N LEU A 95 0.24 4.41 -2.06
CA LEU A 95 1.18 5.30 -1.38
C LEU A 95 2.59 5.29 -1.97
N VAL A 96 3.09 4.09 -2.27
CA VAL A 96 4.49 3.83 -2.60
C VAL A 96 4.63 2.75 -3.69
N PRO A 97 3.91 2.85 -4.84
CA PRO A 97 3.96 1.82 -5.87
C PRO A 97 5.37 1.68 -6.46
N GLU A 98 6.04 2.79 -6.78
CA GLU A 98 7.39 2.81 -7.36
C GLU A 98 8.43 2.23 -6.39
N GLU A 99 8.40 2.64 -5.13
CA GLU A 99 9.35 2.15 -4.12
C GLU A 99 9.12 0.68 -3.79
N THR A 100 7.87 0.20 -3.88
CA THR A 100 7.55 -1.23 -3.70
C THR A 100 8.15 -2.06 -4.83
N VAL A 101 8.03 -1.60 -6.08
CA VAL A 101 8.67 -2.24 -7.24
C VAL A 101 10.19 -2.22 -7.11
N ALA A 102 10.77 -1.05 -6.81
CA ALA A 102 12.21 -0.90 -6.65
C ALA A 102 12.77 -1.78 -5.52
N LEU A 103 12.03 -1.95 -4.42
CA LEU A 103 12.42 -2.86 -3.34
C LEU A 103 12.42 -4.30 -3.82
N ALA A 104 11.35 -4.75 -4.50
CA ALA A 104 11.25 -6.11 -5.04
C ALA A 104 12.42 -6.43 -5.99
N ASP A 105 12.71 -5.52 -6.93
CA ASP A 105 13.81 -5.65 -7.87
C ASP A 105 15.17 -5.71 -7.16
N ALA A 106 15.36 -4.92 -6.09
CA ALA A 106 16.62 -4.85 -5.36
C ALA A 106 16.94 -6.13 -4.58
N VAL A 107 15.92 -6.92 -4.23
CA VAL A 107 16.07 -8.17 -3.46
C VAL A 107 15.67 -9.43 -4.23
N ASP A 108 15.41 -9.31 -5.54
CA ASP A 108 14.92 -10.40 -6.40
C ASP A 108 13.69 -11.10 -5.80
N ALA A 109 12.72 -10.31 -5.34
CA ALA A 109 11.48 -10.80 -4.74
C ALA A 109 10.30 -10.71 -5.71
N ASP A 110 9.37 -11.66 -5.61
CA ASP A 110 8.09 -11.56 -6.30
C ASP A 110 7.20 -10.48 -5.66
N LEU A 111 6.35 -9.85 -6.47
CA LEU A 111 5.27 -8.99 -5.99
C LEU A 111 3.95 -9.76 -6.02
N GLU A 112 3.28 -9.91 -4.87
CA GLU A 112 1.98 -10.58 -4.80
C GLU A 112 0.89 -9.65 -4.25
N VAL A 113 -0.15 -9.38 -5.04
CA VAL A 113 -1.32 -8.66 -4.56
C VAL A 113 -2.10 -9.54 -3.60
N ASN A 114 -2.22 -9.11 -2.34
CA ASN A 114 -2.97 -9.81 -1.31
C ASN A 114 -3.96 -8.88 -0.62
N LEU A 115 -5.26 -9.22 -0.67
CA LEU A 115 -6.34 -8.39 -0.17
C LEU A 115 -7.22 -9.14 0.82
N PHE A 116 -7.61 -8.45 1.88
CA PHE A 116 -8.61 -8.94 2.83
C PHE A 116 -10.02 -9.04 2.19
N ASN A 117 -10.43 -8.02 1.45
CA ASN A 117 -11.69 -8.00 0.69
C ASN A 117 -11.36 -8.15 -0.80
N ARG A 118 -11.08 -9.39 -1.21
CA ARG A 118 -10.70 -9.72 -2.58
C ARG A 118 -11.89 -9.56 -3.53
N THR A 119 -11.76 -8.70 -4.53
CA THR A 119 -12.63 -8.66 -5.72
C THR A 119 -11.74 -8.72 -6.96
N ALA A 120 -12.17 -9.44 -8.01
CA ALA A 120 -11.36 -9.58 -9.22
C ALA A 120 -11.00 -8.22 -9.83
N GLU A 121 -11.97 -7.31 -9.90
CA GLU A 121 -11.79 -5.94 -10.40
C GLU A 121 -10.68 -5.18 -9.65
N ARG A 122 -10.66 -5.28 -8.32
CA ARG A 122 -9.69 -4.56 -7.50
C ARG A 122 -8.30 -5.18 -7.55
N MET A 123 -8.23 -6.51 -7.64
CA MET A 123 -6.96 -7.22 -7.83
C MET A 123 -6.31 -6.81 -9.15
N VAL A 124 -7.09 -6.74 -10.23
CA VAL A 124 -6.63 -6.27 -11.54
C VAL A 124 -6.22 -4.80 -11.49
N ALA A 125 -7.04 -3.92 -10.90
CA ALA A 125 -6.71 -2.50 -10.77
C ALA A 125 -5.37 -2.26 -10.04
N ILE A 126 -5.11 -3.00 -8.97
CA ILE A 126 -3.83 -2.91 -8.26
C ILE A 126 -2.68 -3.45 -9.11
N ALA A 127 -2.86 -4.60 -9.75
CA ALA A 127 -1.82 -5.19 -10.58
C ALA A 127 -1.44 -4.30 -11.77
N ASP A 128 -2.44 -3.71 -12.44
CA ASP A 128 -2.21 -2.78 -13.54
C ASP A 128 -1.52 -1.50 -13.05
N HIS A 129 -1.96 -0.96 -11.90
CA HIS A 129 -1.29 0.19 -11.30
C HIS A 129 0.19 -0.10 -10.97
N LEU A 130 0.52 -1.27 -10.43
CA LEU A 130 1.92 -1.64 -10.19
C LEU A 130 2.73 -1.75 -11.50
N ARG A 131 2.13 -2.29 -12.56
CA ARG A 131 2.78 -2.36 -13.89
C ARG A 131 3.02 -0.98 -14.49
N GLU A 132 2.10 -0.04 -14.32
CA GLU A 132 2.28 1.36 -14.71
C GLU A 132 3.46 2.01 -13.99
N HIS A 133 3.80 1.53 -12.78
CA HIS A 133 4.93 1.99 -11.97
C HIS A 133 6.17 1.08 -12.09
N GLY A 134 6.23 0.23 -13.12
CA GLY A 134 7.44 -0.52 -13.50
C GLY A 134 7.47 -1.99 -13.09
N ALA A 135 6.43 -2.52 -12.43
CA ALA A 135 6.38 -3.94 -12.12
C ALA A 135 6.33 -4.78 -13.41
N THR A 136 7.25 -5.73 -13.56
CA THR A 136 7.27 -6.63 -14.73
C THR A 136 6.26 -7.76 -14.55
N GLU A 137 6.30 -8.44 -13.40
CA GLU A 137 5.40 -9.53 -13.03
C GLU A 137 4.68 -9.20 -11.74
N VAL A 138 3.39 -9.56 -11.67
CA VAL A 138 2.55 -9.34 -10.49
C VAL A 138 1.69 -10.57 -10.24
N LYS A 139 1.94 -11.24 -9.11
CA LYS A 139 1.20 -12.40 -8.61
C LYS A 139 -0.03 -12.00 -7.81
N GLY A 140 -0.80 -13.01 -7.41
CA GLY A 140 -1.97 -12.93 -6.55
C GLY A 140 -3.28 -13.07 -7.31
N LEU A 141 -3.25 -13.03 -8.66
CA LEU A 141 -4.45 -13.10 -9.49
C LEU A 141 -5.00 -14.52 -9.62
N ALA A 142 -4.14 -15.56 -9.56
CA ALA A 142 -4.55 -16.95 -9.69
C ALA A 142 -5.33 -17.41 -8.45
N GLY A 143 -4.78 -17.16 -7.24
CA GLY A 143 -5.37 -17.54 -5.98
C GLY A 143 -5.53 -19.06 -5.83
N ASP A 144 -4.54 -19.82 -6.29
CA ASP A 144 -4.54 -21.29 -6.33
C ASP A 144 -3.89 -21.96 -5.11
N GLY A 145 -3.42 -21.17 -4.14
CA GLY A 145 -2.95 -21.59 -2.83
C GLY A 145 -3.84 -21.15 -1.68
N GLU A 146 -3.69 -21.83 -0.53
CA GLU A 146 -4.42 -21.51 0.70
C GLU A 146 -3.51 -21.57 1.93
N ILE A 147 -3.54 -20.53 2.75
CA ILE A 147 -2.87 -20.50 4.05
C ILE A 147 -3.67 -21.33 5.06
N PRO A 148 -3.09 -22.39 5.66
CA PRO A 148 -3.80 -23.22 6.63
C PRO A 148 -4.26 -22.44 7.86
N GLY A 149 -5.52 -22.64 8.26
CA GLY A 149 -6.07 -22.04 9.48
C GLY A 149 -6.66 -20.64 9.32
N LEU A 150 -6.72 -20.11 8.10
CA LEU A 150 -7.44 -18.88 7.77
C LEU A 150 -8.77 -19.18 7.07
N GLU A 151 -9.73 -18.27 7.20
CA GLU A 151 -10.99 -18.35 6.45
C GLU A 151 -10.71 -18.27 4.94
N HIS A 152 -11.44 -19.04 4.13
CA HIS A 152 -11.16 -19.29 2.70
C HIS A 152 -10.80 -18.04 1.88
N ALA A 153 -11.44 -16.88 2.10
CA ALA A 153 -11.16 -15.65 1.35
C ALA A 153 -9.93 -14.87 1.85
N ARG A 154 -9.53 -15.06 3.12
CA ARG A 154 -8.37 -14.39 3.75
C ARG A 154 -7.09 -15.20 3.62
N GLY A 155 -7.21 -16.50 3.37
CA GLY A 155 -6.09 -17.41 3.16
C GLY A 155 -5.71 -17.60 1.69
N THR A 156 -6.45 -17.04 0.72
CA THR A 156 -6.16 -17.21 -0.71
C THR A 156 -4.86 -16.50 -1.08
N VAL A 157 -3.92 -17.26 -1.63
CA VAL A 157 -2.59 -16.81 -2.11
C VAL A 157 -2.29 -17.46 -3.45
N ASP A 158 -1.25 -17.02 -4.15
CA ASP A 158 -0.71 -17.82 -5.26
C ASP A 158 0.21 -18.93 -4.68
N ALA A 159 0.02 -20.16 -5.15
CA ALA A 159 0.74 -21.33 -4.66
C ALA A 159 2.24 -21.25 -4.95
N ASP A 160 2.62 -20.56 -6.03
CA ASP A 160 3.99 -20.29 -6.45
C ASP A 160 4.49 -18.91 -6.01
N GLY A 161 3.72 -18.18 -5.19
CA GLY A 161 4.09 -16.91 -4.57
C GLY A 161 4.25 -17.08 -3.06
N ILE A 162 3.41 -16.40 -2.27
CA ILE A 162 3.38 -16.52 -0.80
C ILE A 162 3.23 -17.98 -0.36
N GLY A 163 2.55 -18.83 -1.14
CA GLY A 163 2.40 -20.26 -0.82
C GLY A 163 3.72 -21.06 -0.85
N ALA A 164 4.76 -20.55 -1.50
CA ALA A 164 6.06 -21.18 -1.66
C ALA A 164 7.23 -20.38 -1.05
N ALA A 165 6.94 -19.21 -0.47
CA ALA A 165 7.91 -18.32 0.19
C ALA A 165 8.43 -18.87 1.53
#